data_AF-A0A2D5MP43-F1
#
_entry.id   AF-A0A2D5MP43-F1
#
_cell.length_a   1.000
_cell.length_b   1.000
_cell.length_c   1.000
_cell.angle_alpha   90.00
_cell.angle_beta   90.00
_cell.angle_gamma   90.00
#
_symmetry.space_group_name_H-M   'P 1'
#
loop_
_entity.id
_entity.type
_entity.pdbx_description
1 polymer ?
#
loop_
_entity_poly.entity_id
_entity_poly.type
_entity_poly.pdbx_seq_one_letter_code
_entity_poly.pdbx_strand_id
1 'polypeptide(L)'
;MPTNFYFNNNAHSGQQNLIEDLIIESIKIYGYDNFYIPRQLVKEDDLFGEDVLSKFDSAYPIEMYIKNVEGFDGEGEFLSKFNLEVRDQITFSVSHRRYQEEIPEGAIKLDNQGDKIQRPMEGDLIFFPLTGQLYEIKYVDKQPIFYQMGSLQMYDLRCELFEYSHEVVETGVKAIDDLAARHTINVLNFQVLLETYKERAVGTAILSNGGVGSVTVTNSGDYATVPSVTFGAPPAAQKALATATISGGAVTGATLNTNQYGSGYIANVPVTFSDPETTQRLNATATAAISSGAVTGTNITQAGGFYLQPPSVSVSASPSGQDAVITSSLNTNNGVASLTVQSAGGGYTSAPTITIAAPNNAIHFAATGTATANSQGNITSITITEGGKYYENPPTVNIANPPDRQTATGTPILTGSGVTSVSMSSAGRGYVNVNGTPYVPSVTFTVETFAGGIKLEDNSGLLLENTANTTHSNSTANNQLFETEKTGFLDFTERNPFSEGTDW
;
A
#
# COMPACT_ATOMS: atom_id res chain seq x y z
N MET A 1 -47.98 46.67 -4.79
CA MET A 1 -48.88 46.55 -3.61
C MET A 1 -48.19 47.23 -2.44
N PRO A 2 -48.89 47.91 -1.51
CA PRO A 2 -48.23 48.48 -0.34
C PRO A 2 -47.75 47.33 0.55
N THR A 3 -46.47 47.01 0.48
CA THR A 3 -45.83 46.00 1.33
C THR A 3 -45.50 46.64 2.68
N ASN A 4 -45.71 45.90 3.77
CA ASN A 4 -45.34 46.34 5.11
C ASN A 4 -43.82 46.66 5.13
N PHE A 5 -43.42 47.79 5.72
CA PHE A 5 -42.01 48.21 5.83
C PHE A 5 -41.11 47.12 6.44
N TYR A 6 -41.66 46.29 7.32
CA TYR A 6 -40.97 45.17 7.97
C TYR A 6 -41.00 43.86 7.18
N PHE A 7 -41.81 43.76 6.13
CA PHE A 7 -41.93 42.57 5.27
C PHE A 7 -41.71 42.97 3.82
N ASN A 8 -40.45 43.10 3.44
CA ASN A 8 -40.04 43.24 2.06
C ASN A 8 -39.61 41.86 1.52
N ASN A 9 -40.55 41.17 0.87
CA ASN A 9 -40.31 39.84 0.33
C ASN A 9 -39.13 39.76 -0.64
N ASN A 10 -38.72 40.83 -1.33
CA ASN A 10 -37.78 40.70 -2.44
C ASN A 10 -36.34 41.12 -2.14
N ALA A 11 -36.05 41.74 -0.98
CA ALA A 11 -34.74 42.37 -0.75
C ALA A 11 -34.20 42.28 0.70
N HIS A 12 -34.84 41.53 1.61
CA HIS A 12 -34.35 41.40 2.98
C HIS A 12 -33.45 40.15 3.13
N SER A 13 -32.13 40.34 3.06
CA SER A 13 -31.12 39.27 3.15
C SER A 13 -31.27 38.40 4.41
N GLY A 14 -31.65 38.98 5.55
CA GLY A 14 -31.86 38.21 6.78
C GLY A 14 -33.01 37.19 6.70
N GLN A 15 -34.05 37.45 5.90
CA GLN A 15 -35.15 36.51 5.71
C GLN A 15 -34.77 35.42 4.69
N GLN A 16 -34.06 35.82 3.62
CA GLN A 16 -33.42 34.91 2.66
C GLN A 16 -32.50 33.91 3.36
N ASN A 17 -31.65 34.39 4.25
CA ASN A 17 -30.73 33.52 4.97
C ASN A 17 -31.45 32.56 5.90
N LEU A 18 -32.46 33.03 6.66
CA LEU A 18 -33.22 32.18 7.58
C LEU A 18 -33.96 31.05 6.86
N ILE A 19 -34.61 31.33 5.72
CA ILE A 19 -35.32 30.29 4.96
C ILE A 19 -34.32 29.28 4.41
N GLU A 20 -33.19 29.74 3.90
CA GLU A 20 -32.15 28.86 3.41
C GLU A 20 -31.51 28.03 4.55
N ASP A 21 -31.33 28.59 5.76
CA ASP A 21 -30.89 27.84 6.95
C ASP A 21 -31.88 26.72 7.30
N LEU A 22 -33.18 27.02 7.26
CA LEU A 22 -34.23 26.02 7.49
C LEU A 22 -34.24 24.92 6.41
N ILE A 23 -33.99 25.29 5.14
CA ILE A 23 -33.88 24.32 4.04
C ILE A 23 -32.65 23.44 4.26
N ILE A 24 -31.49 24.01 4.56
CA ILE A 24 -30.26 23.27 4.85
C ILE A 24 -30.48 22.28 5.99
N GLU A 25 -31.08 22.73 7.09
CA GLU A 25 -31.38 21.87 8.22
C GLU A 25 -32.37 20.75 7.84
N SER A 26 -33.39 21.06 7.01
CA SER A 26 -34.32 20.04 6.51
C SER A 26 -33.63 18.98 5.64
N ILE A 27 -32.68 19.38 4.79
CA ILE A 27 -31.90 18.47 3.95
C ILE A 27 -30.95 17.64 4.83
N LYS A 28 -30.35 18.21 5.88
CA LYS A 28 -29.50 17.45 6.81
C LYS A 28 -30.26 16.41 7.62
N ILE A 29 -31.54 16.66 7.93
CA ILE A 29 -32.37 15.72 8.70
C ILE A 29 -32.95 14.62 7.80
N TYR A 30 -33.46 14.96 6.61
CA TYR A 30 -34.24 14.04 5.76
C TYR A 30 -33.59 13.70 4.42
N GLY A 31 -32.47 14.34 4.07
CA GLY A 31 -31.72 14.06 2.85
C GLY A 31 -30.77 12.88 3.01
N TYR A 32 -30.00 12.66 1.96
CA TYR A 32 -28.97 11.63 1.89
C TYR A 32 -27.62 12.24 1.56
N ASP A 33 -26.56 11.62 2.10
CA ASP A 33 -25.19 11.94 1.73
C ASP A 33 -24.89 11.34 0.35
N ASN A 34 -24.63 12.21 -0.61
CA ASN A 34 -24.28 11.86 -1.98
C ASN A 34 -22.87 12.35 -2.30
N PHE A 35 -22.29 11.90 -3.41
CA PHE A 35 -21.06 12.50 -3.93
C PHE A 35 -21.34 13.20 -5.24
N TYR A 36 -20.97 14.49 -5.31
CA TYR A 36 -20.98 15.30 -6.52
C TYR A 36 -19.65 15.17 -7.25
N ILE A 37 -19.70 14.85 -8.54
CA ILE A 37 -18.54 14.55 -9.36
C ILE A 37 -18.59 15.47 -10.59
N PRO A 38 -17.79 16.55 -10.62
CA PRO A 38 -17.77 17.46 -11.76
C PRO A 38 -17.13 16.81 -12.99
N ARG A 39 -17.75 16.99 -14.17
CA ARG A 39 -17.19 16.56 -15.46
C ARG A 39 -16.07 17.50 -15.89
N GLN A 40 -14.88 16.98 -16.15
CA GLN A 40 -13.82 17.71 -16.83
C GLN A 40 -13.79 17.32 -18.31
N LEU A 41 -13.71 18.31 -19.19
CA LEU A 41 -13.50 18.08 -20.62
C LEU A 41 -11.99 18.05 -20.87
N VAL A 42 -11.48 16.93 -21.40
CA VAL A 42 -10.09 16.87 -21.85
C VAL A 42 -10.02 17.54 -23.22
N LYS A 43 -9.10 18.50 -23.37
CA LYS A 43 -8.95 19.25 -24.62
C LYS A 43 -8.50 18.32 -25.76
N GLU A 44 -9.11 18.47 -26.93
CA GLU A 44 -8.77 17.74 -28.16
C GLU A 44 -7.31 17.93 -28.57
N ASP A 45 -6.76 16.92 -29.25
CA ASP A 45 -5.59 17.06 -30.10
C ASP A 45 -6.03 17.66 -31.45
N ASP A 46 -5.71 18.94 -31.65
CA ASP A 46 -6.03 19.70 -32.87
C ASP A 46 -5.45 19.07 -34.15
N LEU A 47 -4.52 18.10 -34.04
CA LEU A 47 -3.86 17.46 -35.17
C LEU A 47 -4.67 16.31 -35.80
N PHE A 48 -5.46 15.58 -35.01
CA PHE A 48 -6.22 14.40 -35.45
C PHE A 48 -7.74 14.56 -35.38
N GLY A 49 -8.24 15.60 -34.72
CA GLY A 49 -9.68 15.90 -34.68
C GLY A 49 -10.51 14.81 -34.00
N GLU A 50 -9.94 14.18 -32.96
CA GLU A 50 -10.65 13.23 -32.10
C GLU A 50 -11.69 13.94 -31.23
N ASP A 51 -12.75 13.21 -30.85
CA ASP A 51 -13.85 13.73 -30.02
C ASP A 51 -13.40 14.02 -28.57
N VAL A 52 -14.00 15.03 -27.93
CA VAL A 52 -13.69 15.43 -26.55
C VAL A 52 -14.04 14.33 -25.55
N LEU A 53 -13.02 13.58 -25.10
CA LEU A 53 -13.24 12.61 -24.04
C LEU A 53 -13.49 13.32 -22.70
N SER A 54 -14.49 12.82 -21.97
CA SER A 54 -14.83 13.34 -20.64
C SER A 54 -14.08 12.56 -19.57
N LYS A 55 -13.54 13.30 -18.59
CA LYS A 55 -12.84 12.76 -17.44
C LYS A 55 -13.51 13.18 -16.14
N PHE A 56 -13.60 12.25 -15.20
CA PHE A 56 -14.14 12.47 -13.86
C PHE A 56 -13.07 12.05 -12.84
N ASP A 57 -12.38 13.01 -12.23
CA ASP A 57 -11.18 12.78 -11.40
C ASP A 57 -11.37 13.10 -9.91
N SER A 58 -12.52 13.67 -9.55
CA SER A 58 -12.76 14.25 -8.22
C SER A 58 -14.19 13.95 -7.77
N ALA A 59 -14.37 13.61 -6.49
CA ALA A 59 -15.68 13.43 -5.87
C ALA A 59 -15.79 14.24 -4.58
N TYR A 60 -16.87 15.00 -4.43
CA TYR A 60 -17.13 15.85 -3.27
C TYR A 60 -18.40 15.39 -2.53
N PRO A 61 -18.32 15.09 -1.22
CA PRO A 61 -19.51 14.72 -0.46
C PRO A 61 -20.45 15.94 -0.34
N ILE A 62 -21.74 15.73 -0.59
CA ILE A 62 -22.78 16.76 -0.46
C ILE A 62 -24.12 16.13 -0.11
N GLU A 63 -24.84 16.75 0.82
CA GLU A 63 -26.19 16.32 1.16
C GLU A 63 -27.21 16.77 0.09
N MET A 64 -28.08 15.85 -0.33
CA MET A 64 -29.17 16.14 -1.26
C MET A 64 -30.47 15.50 -0.80
N TYR A 65 -31.58 16.21 -1.01
CA TYR A 65 -32.92 15.69 -0.75
C TYR A 65 -33.53 15.11 -2.03
N ILE A 66 -34.20 13.97 -1.94
CA ILE A 66 -34.85 13.35 -3.10
C ILE A 66 -36.29 13.86 -3.15
N LYS A 67 -36.64 14.67 -4.17
CA LYS A 67 -38.00 15.19 -4.33
C LYS A 67 -38.96 14.20 -4.95
N ASN A 68 -38.47 13.40 -5.89
CA ASN A 68 -39.27 12.44 -6.60
C ASN A 68 -38.38 11.33 -7.17
N VAL A 69 -38.89 10.11 -7.14
CA VAL A 69 -38.32 8.95 -7.83
C VAL A 69 -39.40 8.47 -8.80
N GLU A 70 -39.47 9.10 -9.98
CA GLU A 70 -40.38 8.65 -11.04
C GLU A 70 -39.75 7.44 -11.72
N GLY A 71 -40.28 6.26 -11.40
CA GLY A 71 -39.77 4.96 -11.91
C GLY A 71 -39.84 3.82 -10.90
N PHE A 72 -40.09 4.09 -9.62
CA PHE A 72 -40.16 3.05 -8.56
C PHE A 72 -41.58 2.67 -8.11
N ASP A 73 -42.62 3.34 -8.62
CA ASP A 73 -44.00 2.90 -8.41
C ASP A 73 -44.39 1.95 -9.55
N GLY A 74 -44.40 0.66 -9.25
CA GLY A 74 -44.64 -0.40 -10.22
C GLY A 74 -46.07 -0.37 -10.76
N GLU A 75 -46.28 0.39 -11.85
CA GLU A 75 -47.17 0.10 -12.98
C GLU A 75 -47.23 1.34 -13.88
N GLY A 76 -46.64 1.28 -15.06
CA GLY A 76 -46.61 2.42 -15.99
C GLY A 76 -46.18 2.03 -17.39
N GLU A 77 -46.77 0.95 -17.92
CA GLU A 77 -46.62 0.50 -19.30
C GLU A 77 -47.21 1.55 -20.26
N PHE A 78 -46.49 2.64 -20.52
CA PHE A 78 -46.88 3.65 -21.50
C PHE A 78 -46.30 3.30 -22.87
N LEU A 79 -47.05 2.50 -23.64
CA LEU A 79 -46.77 2.22 -25.05
C LEU A 79 -46.65 3.52 -25.88
N SER A 80 -45.46 3.77 -26.42
CA SER A 80 -45.24 4.62 -27.60
C SER A 80 -44.49 3.82 -28.67
N LYS A 81 -44.99 3.89 -29.92
CA LYS A 81 -44.70 2.97 -31.05
C LYS A 81 -43.30 3.11 -31.69
N PHE A 82 -42.31 3.66 -31.02
CA PHE A 82 -40.92 3.68 -31.48
C PHE A 82 -39.99 3.48 -30.29
N ASN A 83 -39.37 2.29 -30.25
CA ASN A 83 -38.30 1.85 -29.35
C ASN A 83 -38.29 2.50 -27.94
N LEU A 84 -39.13 1.94 -27.05
CA LEU A 84 -39.27 2.34 -25.66
C LEU A 84 -37.97 2.06 -24.87
N GLU A 85 -37.24 3.10 -24.52
CA GLU A 85 -36.23 3.05 -23.47
C GLU A 85 -36.87 3.62 -22.20
N VAL A 86 -37.08 2.76 -21.20
CA VAL A 86 -37.52 3.20 -19.87
C VAL A 86 -36.26 3.65 -19.14
N ARG A 87 -36.06 4.97 -19.03
CA ARG A 87 -34.96 5.55 -18.26
C ARG A 87 -35.45 5.88 -16.87
N ASP A 88 -34.80 5.31 -15.87
CA ASP A 88 -35.04 5.64 -14.47
C ASP A 88 -34.59 7.08 -14.22
N GLN A 89 -35.52 7.95 -13.79
CA GLN A 89 -35.25 9.35 -13.48
C GLN A 89 -35.40 9.63 -11.99
N ILE A 90 -34.43 10.35 -11.44
CA ILE A 90 -34.43 10.79 -10.05
C ILE A 90 -34.22 12.30 -10.00
N THR A 91 -34.98 12.97 -9.13
CA THR A 91 -34.81 14.42 -8.90
C THR A 91 -34.17 14.67 -7.55
N PHE A 92 -32.93 15.14 -7.56
CA PHE A 92 -32.21 15.59 -6.38
C PHE A 92 -32.38 17.09 -6.20
N SER A 93 -32.56 17.51 -4.95
CA SER A 93 -32.58 18.92 -4.55
C SER A 93 -31.40 19.22 -3.66
N VAL A 94 -30.62 20.22 -4.03
CA VAL A 94 -29.44 20.68 -3.30
C VAL A 94 -29.60 22.15 -2.90
N SER A 95 -29.15 22.52 -1.71
CA SER A 95 -29.14 23.92 -1.27
C SER A 95 -28.10 24.73 -2.06
N HIS A 96 -28.46 25.95 -2.46
CA HIS A 96 -27.58 26.86 -3.19
C HIS A 96 -26.29 27.15 -2.40
N ARG A 97 -26.41 27.56 -1.13
CA ARG A 97 -25.26 27.88 -0.28
C ARG A 97 -24.38 26.67 0.03
N ARG A 98 -24.96 25.50 0.31
CA ARG A 98 -24.15 24.29 0.60
C ARG A 98 -23.31 23.88 -0.60
N TYR A 99 -23.84 24.00 -1.80
CA TYR A 99 -23.05 23.78 -3.02
C TYR A 99 -21.86 24.74 -3.11
N GLN A 100 -22.04 26.02 -2.77
CA GLN A 100 -20.96 27.00 -2.78
C GLN A 100 -19.90 26.79 -1.69
N GLU A 101 -20.28 26.21 -0.55
CA GLU A 101 -19.39 25.92 0.57
C GLU A 101 -18.56 24.64 0.35
N GLU A 102 -19.19 23.58 -0.15
CA GLU A 102 -18.57 22.25 -0.26
C GLU A 102 -17.74 22.07 -1.54
N ILE A 103 -18.11 22.74 -2.64
CA ILE A 103 -17.39 22.62 -3.91
C ILE A 103 -16.25 23.64 -3.96
N PRO A 104 -14.97 23.21 -4.01
CA PRO A 104 -13.84 24.12 -4.06
C PRO A 104 -13.87 24.99 -5.32
N GLU A 105 -13.39 26.23 -5.23
CA GLU A 105 -13.38 27.16 -6.37
C GLU A 105 -12.65 26.61 -7.62
N GLY A 106 -11.71 25.68 -7.44
CA GLY A 106 -11.00 25.01 -8.55
C GLY A 106 -11.81 23.97 -9.32
N ALA A 107 -12.90 23.45 -8.72
CA ALA A 107 -13.83 22.53 -9.37
C ALA A 107 -14.97 23.25 -10.10
N ILE A 108 -15.07 24.57 -9.94
CA ILE A 108 -16.12 25.40 -10.53
C ILE A 108 -15.76 25.70 -11.97
N LYS A 109 -16.63 25.30 -12.90
CA LYS A 109 -16.43 25.56 -14.33
C LYS A 109 -16.69 27.03 -14.67
N LEU A 110 -15.98 27.51 -15.69
CA LEU A 110 -16.15 28.87 -16.22
C LEU A 110 -17.19 28.84 -17.35
N ASP A 111 -17.99 29.89 -17.48
CA ASP A 111 -18.87 30.07 -18.62
C ASP A 111 -18.10 30.51 -19.88
N ASN A 112 -18.81 30.66 -21.00
CA ASN A 112 -18.24 31.11 -22.27
C ASN A 112 -17.68 32.55 -22.21
N GLN A 113 -17.94 33.28 -21.13
CA GLN A 113 -17.48 34.64 -20.85
C GLN A 113 -16.35 34.68 -19.81
N GLY A 114 -15.96 33.53 -19.26
CA GLY A 114 -14.90 33.39 -18.25
C GLY A 114 -15.37 33.59 -16.81
N ASP A 115 -16.68 33.72 -16.56
CA ASP A 115 -17.25 33.86 -15.23
C ASP A 115 -17.49 32.50 -14.56
N LYS A 116 -17.23 32.41 -13.25
CA LYS A 116 -17.38 31.17 -12.47
C LYS A 116 -18.86 30.79 -12.32
N ILE A 117 -19.23 29.60 -12.79
CA ILE A 117 -20.58 29.06 -12.66
C ILE A 117 -20.73 28.35 -11.30
N GLN A 118 -21.09 29.09 -10.25
CA GLN A 118 -21.29 28.55 -8.89
C GLN A 118 -22.60 27.77 -8.71
N ARG A 119 -22.86 26.80 -9.59
CA ARG A 119 -24.02 25.89 -9.53
C ARG A 119 -23.68 24.55 -10.17
N PRO A 120 -24.47 23.50 -9.88
CA PRO A 120 -24.38 22.25 -10.62
C PRO A 120 -24.57 22.46 -12.12
N MET A 121 -23.88 21.67 -12.93
CA MET A 121 -23.99 21.73 -14.38
C MET A 121 -24.49 20.44 -14.99
N GLU A 122 -25.07 20.57 -16.17
CA GLU A 122 -25.51 19.44 -16.98
C GLU A 122 -24.29 18.61 -17.42
N GLY A 123 -24.42 17.29 -17.34
CA GLY A 123 -23.35 16.32 -17.62
C GLY A 123 -22.43 16.02 -16.43
N ASP A 124 -22.60 16.67 -15.27
CA ASP A 124 -21.91 16.27 -14.04
C ASP A 124 -22.61 15.04 -13.42
N LEU A 125 -21.88 14.26 -12.62
CA LEU A 125 -22.38 13.01 -12.04
C LEU A 125 -22.69 13.15 -10.55
N ILE A 126 -23.66 12.38 -10.09
CA ILE A 126 -24.03 12.21 -8.69
C ILE A 126 -23.96 10.72 -8.37
N PHE A 127 -23.12 10.34 -7.40
CA PHE A 127 -23.13 8.99 -6.86
C PHE A 127 -24.06 8.93 -5.65
N PHE A 128 -25.03 8.02 -5.70
CA PHE A 128 -25.93 7.76 -4.59
C PHE A 128 -25.53 6.45 -3.87
N PRO A 129 -24.97 6.52 -2.65
CA PRO A 129 -24.46 5.34 -1.96
C PRO A 129 -25.51 4.27 -1.64
N LEU A 130 -26.80 4.66 -1.51
CA LEU A 130 -27.87 3.73 -1.18
C LEU A 130 -28.22 2.79 -2.34
N THR A 131 -28.26 3.31 -3.57
CA THR A 131 -28.46 2.48 -4.77
C THR A 131 -27.14 1.94 -5.32
N GLY A 132 -26.01 2.56 -4.97
CA GLY A 132 -24.69 2.20 -5.47
C GLY A 132 -24.52 2.51 -6.96
N GLN A 133 -25.29 3.47 -7.48
CA GLN A 133 -25.32 3.85 -8.90
C GLN A 133 -24.87 5.30 -9.11
N LEU A 134 -24.40 5.59 -10.32
CA LEU A 134 -24.09 6.93 -10.80
C LEU A 134 -25.27 7.48 -11.61
N TYR A 135 -25.63 8.73 -11.36
CA TYR A 135 -26.65 9.46 -12.10
C TYR A 135 -26.03 10.68 -12.77
N GLU A 136 -26.33 10.90 -14.04
CA GLU A 136 -25.92 12.07 -14.81
C GLU A 136 -26.98 13.17 -14.73
N ILE A 137 -26.56 14.39 -14.43
CA ILE A 137 -27.45 15.56 -14.41
C ILE A 137 -27.81 15.94 -15.85
N LYS A 138 -29.07 15.72 -16.24
CA LYS A 138 -29.58 16.11 -17.57
C LYS A 138 -30.12 17.53 -17.59
N TYR A 139 -30.68 17.98 -16.47
CA TYR A 139 -31.26 19.32 -16.39
C TYR A 139 -31.17 19.90 -14.99
N VAL A 140 -30.80 21.17 -14.91
CA VAL A 140 -30.77 21.95 -13.67
C VAL A 140 -31.86 23.02 -13.72
N ASP A 141 -32.87 22.90 -12.87
CA ASP A 141 -33.89 23.93 -12.75
C ASP A 141 -33.30 25.17 -12.08
N LYS A 142 -33.12 26.20 -12.89
CA LYS A 142 -32.51 27.48 -12.52
C LYS A 142 -33.54 28.57 -12.28
N GLN A 143 -34.82 28.34 -12.57
CA GLN A 143 -35.87 29.37 -12.52
C GLN A 143 -37.25 28.75 -12.21
N PRO A 144 -37.55 28.42 -10.94
CA PRO A 144 -38.92 28.16 -10.56
C PRO A 144 -39.75 29.40 -10.89
N ILE A 145 -40.91 29.19 -11.52
CA ILE A 145 -41.80 30.22 -12.09
C ILE A 145 -42.17 31.31 -11.06
N PHE A 146 -41.99 31.04 -9.77
CA PHE A 146 -42.23 31.99 -8.68
C PHE A 146 -41.07 32.03 -7.68
N TYR A 147 -40.25 33.09 -7.74
CA TYR A 147 -39.34 33.43 -6.65
C TYR A 147 -40.14 34.05 -5.51
N GLN A 148 -40.52 33.23 -4.53
CA GLN A 148 -41.29 33.71 -3.38
C GLN A 148 -40.59 34.87 -2.65
N MET A 149 -39.25 34.94 -2.72
CA MET A 149 -38.43 35.92 -2.01
C MET A 149 -37.34 36.62 -2.85
N GLY A 150 -37.41 36.57 -4.19
CA GLY A 150 -36.47 37.24 -5.09
C GLY A 150 -35.09 36.58 -5.30
N SER A 151 -34.78 35.47 -4.61
CA SER A 151 -33.60 34.64 -4.84
C SER A 151 -33.97 33.15 -4.92
N LEU A 152 -33.09 32.34 -5.51
CA LEU A 152 -33.22 30.88 -5.55
C LEU A 152 -32.55 30.27 -4.31
N GLN A 153 -33.26 29.44 -3.54
CA GLN A 153 -32.72 28.82 -2.33
C GLN A 153 -32.19 27.38 -2.57
N MET A 154 -32.67 26.72 -3.61
CA MET A 154 -32.34 25.32 -3.93
C MET A 154 -32.28 25.12 -5.44
N TYR A 155 -31.42 24.21 -5.89
CA TYR A 155 -31.39 23.71 -7.26
C TYR A 155 -32.07 22.34 -7.32
N ASP A 156 -32.97 22.16 -8.29
CA ASP A 156 -33.54 20.86 -8.61
C ASP A 156 -32.80 20.27 -9.82
N LEU A 157 -32.18 19.12 -9.58
CA LEU A 157 -31.35 18.39 -10.52
C LEU A 157 -32.13 17.18 -11.00
N ARG A 158 -32.53 17.17 -12.27
CA ARG A 158 -33.12 15.99 -12.90
C ARG A 158 -31.99 15.15 -13.45
N CYS A 159 -31.90 13.93 -12.94
CA CYS A 159 -30.81 13.02 -13.24
C CYS A 159 -31.34 11.71 -13.83
N GLU A 160 -30.57 11.14 -14.75
CA GLU A 160 -30.79 9.82 -15.35
C GLU A 160 -29.65 8.89 -14.96
N LEU A 161 -29.86 7.58 -14.97
CA LEU A 161 -28.78 6.63 -14.76
C LEU A 161 -27.64 6.88 -15.77
N PHE A 162 -26.40 6.97 -15.28
CA PHE A 162 -25.25 7.22 -16.14
C PHE A 162 -24.93 6.00 -17.00
N GLU A 163 -24.84 6.21 -18.32
CA GLU A 163 -24.41 5.21 -19.28
C GLU A 163 -22.93 5.42 -19.61
N TYR A 164 -22.13 4.38 -19.46
CA TYR A 164 -20.70 4.44 -19.75
C TYR A 164 -20.46 4.39 -21.26
N SER A 165 -19.79 5.42 -21.80
CA SER A 165 -19.45 5.59 -23.21
C SER A 165 -17.96 5.97 -23.38
N HIS A 166 -17.07 5.13 -22.83
CA HIS A 166 -15.61 5.24 -22.88
C HIS A 166 -14.97 6.36 -22.03
N GLU A 167 -15.70 7.01 -21.13
CA GLU A 167 -15.17 8.01 -20.20
C GLU A 167 -14.23 7.41 -19.14
N VAL A 168 -13.27 8.21 -18.69
CA VAL A 168 -12.37 7.83 -17.58
C VAL A 168 -12.95 8.36 -16.28
N VAL A 169 -13.29 7.45 -15.36
CA VAL A 169 -13.79 7.78 -14.01
C VAL A 169 -12.79 7.24 -12.97
N GLU A 170 -12.05 8.15 -12.35
CA GLU A 170 -11.02 7.88 -11.32
C GLU A 170 -11.13 8.94 -10.22
N THR A 171 -12.15 8.80 -9.38
CA THR A 171 -12.51 9.83 -8.39
C THR A 171 -11.78 9.69 -7.05
N GLY A 172 -11.04 8.58 -6.86
CA GLY A 172 -10.35 8.26 -5.62
C GLY A 172 -11.25 7.65 -4.53
N VAL A 173 -12.54 7.49 -4.82
CA VAL A 173 -13.51 6.84 -3.93
C VAL A 173 -13.75 5.43 -4.41
N LYS A 174 -13.29 4.44 -3.63
CA LYS A 174 -13.28 3.02 -4.01
C LYS A 174 -14.61 2.53 -4.60
N ALA A 175 -15.75 2.91 -4.01
CA ALA A 175 -17.06 2.45 -4.47
C ALA A 175 -17.43 2.96 -5.88
N ILE A 176 -17.02 4.19 -6.21
CA ILE A 176 -17.26 4.82 -7.52
C ILE A 176 -16.30 4.22 -8.55
N ASP A 177 -15.03 4.09 -8.17
CA ASP A 177 -13.99 3.56 -9.06
C ASP A 177 -14.24 2.07 -9.38
N ASP A 178 -14.66 1.26 -8.40
CA ASP A 178 -15.05 -0.15 -8.60
C ASP A 178 -16.29 -0.27 -9.52
N LEU A 179 -17.25 0.66 -9.44
CA LEU A 179 -18.44 0.67 -10.30
C LEU A 179 -18.03 1.00 -11.74
N ALA A 180 -17.21 2.05 -11.92
CA ALA A 180 -16.70 2.42 -13.23
C ALA A 180 -15.85 1.31 -13.85
N ALA A 181 -15.02 0.62 -13.06
CA ALA A 181 -14.20 -0.48 -13.52
C ALA A 181 -15.02 -1.68 -14.04
N ARG A 182 -16.18 -1.97 -13.43
CA ARG A 182 -17.09 -3.06 -13.87
C ARG A 182 -17.79 -2.77 -15.20
N HIS A 183 -18.10 -1.52 -15.47
CA HIS A 183 -18.83 -1.11 -16.68
C HIS A 183 -17.92 -0.60 -17.80
N THR A 184 -16.66 -0.36 -17.50
CA THR A 184 -15.63 -0.03 -18.47
C THR A 184 -15.41 -1.20 -19.44
N ILE A 185 -15.60 -0.94 -20.74
CA ILE A 185 -15.33 -1.89 -21.85
C ILE A 185 -13.82 -1.96 -22.15
N ASN A 186 -12.98 -1.21 -21.42
CA ASN A 186 -11.55 -1.21 -21.62
C ASN A 186 -10.98 -2.61 -21.40
N VAL A 187 -10.45 -3.17 -22.49
CA VAL A 187 -9.83 -4.50 -22.54
C VAL A 187 -8.62 -4.58 -21.60
N LEU A 188 -8.09 -3.46 -21.11
CA LEU A 188 -7.09 -3.42 -20.03
C LEU A 188 -7.65 -3.88 -18.67
N ASN A 189 -8.93 -3.63 -18.36
CA ASN A 189 -9.58 -4.17 -17.14
C ASN A 189 -9.88 -5.67 -17.24
N PHE A 190 -10.07 -6.17 -18.48
CA PHE A 190 -10.20 -7.60 -18.78
C PHE A 190 -8.89 -8.21 -19.28
N GLN A 191 -7.79 -7.46 -19.20
CA GLN A 191 -6.50 -8.08 -19.34
C GLN A 191 -6.47 -9.08 -18.19
N VAL A 192 -6.28 -10.35 -18.53
CA VAL A 192 -5.71 -11.28 -17.57
C VAL A 192 -4.42 -10.60 -17.18
N LEU A 193 -4.44 -9.82 -16.09
CA LEU A 193 -3.23 -9.52 -15.40
C LEU A 193 -2.61 -10.90 -15.23
N LEU A 194 -1.42 -11.10 -15.78
CA LEU A 194 -0.58 -12.22 -15.38
C LEU A 194 -0.13 -12.00 -13.92
N GLU A 195 -1.00 -11.52 -13.04
CA GLU A 195 -0.92 -11.82 -11.64
C GLU A 195 -1.37 -13.26 -11.52
N THR A 196 -0.38 -14.14 -11.38
CA THR A 196 -0.61 -15.52 -10.98
C THR A 196 -1.26 -15.46 -9.59
N TYR A 197 -2.59 -15.32 -9.50
CA TYR A 197 -3.32 -15.63 -8.28
C TYR A 197 -3.25 -17.14 -8.11
N LYS A 198 -2.17 -17.61 -7.49
CA LYS A 198 -2.12 -18.96 -6.95
C LYS A 198 -3.19 -19.04 -5.86
N GLU A 199 -4.19 -19.89 -6.06
CA GLU A 199 -5.19 -20.11 -5.02
C GLU A 199 -4.51 -20.68 -3.76
N ARG A 200 -4.87 -20.17 -2.58
CA ARG A 200 -4.31 -20.69 -1.32
C ARG A 200 -5.05 -21.95 -0.88
N ALA A 201 -4.30 -22.92 -0.37
CA ALA A 201 -4.88 -24.07 0.30
C ALA A 201 -5.53 -23.63 1.62
N VAL A 202 -6.70 -24.21 1.89
CA VAL A 202 -7.47 -23.99 3.11
C VAL A 202 -7.75 -25.35 3.72
N GLY A 203 -7.65 -25.47 5.03
CA GLY A 203 -8.05 -26.68 5.74
C GLY A 203 -8.63 -26.40 7.11
N THR A 204 -9.18 -27.45 7.71
CA THR A 204 -9.74 -27.43 9.06
C THR A 204 -9.03 -28.44 9.93
N ALA A 205 -8.68 -28.04 11.14
CA ALA A 205 -8.09 -28.93 12.14
C ALA A 205 -9.20 -29.72 12.84
N ILE A 206 -9.05 -31.04 12.90
CA ILE A 206 -9.89 -31.92 13.71
C ILE A 206 -9.15 -32.16 15.02
N LEU A 207 -9.81 -31.82 16.13
CA LEU A 207 -9.23 -31.92 17.46
C LEU A 207 -9.38 -33.32 18.06
N SER A 208 -8.37 -33.76 18.81
CA SER A 208 -8.40 -34.99 19.60
C SER A 208 -7.70 -34.74 20.94
N ASN A 209 -8.38 -35.03 22.06
CA ASN A 209 -7.86 -34.88 23.42
C ASN A 209 -7.21 -33.51 23.74
N GLY A 210 -7.75 -32.42 23.18
CA GLY A 210 -7.28 -31.04 23.44
C GLY A 210 -6.08 -30.57 22.59
N GLY A 211 -5.61 -31.40 21.65
CA GLY A 211 -4.63 -31.04 20.60
C GLY A 211 -5.18 -31.28 19.19
N VAL A 212 -4.41 -30.98 18.16
CA VAL A 212 -4.78 -31.26 16.77
C VAL A 212 -4.52 -32.74 16.46
N GLY A 213 -5.58 -33.48 16.09
CA GLY A 213 -5.51 -34.90 15.75
C GLY A 213 -5.31 -35.17 14.25
N SER A 214 -5.94 -34.37 13.39
CA SER A 214 -5.72 -34.41 11.94
C SER A 214 -6.07 -33.07 11.28
N VAL A 215 -5.68 -32.91 10.01
CA VAL A 215 -6.04 -31.76 9.18
C VAL A 215 -6.81 -32.27 7.96
N THR A 216 -7.98 -31.68 7.72
CA THR A 216 -8.74 -31.90 6.48
C THR A 216 -8.51 -30.72 5.55
N VAL A 217 -7.95 -30.97 4.38
CA VAL A 217 -7.75 -29.95 3.33
C VAL A 217 -9.08 -29.78 2.59
N THR A 218 -9.62 -28.56 2.58
CA THR A 218 -10.90 -28.20 1.93
C THR A 218 -10.70 -27.44 0.63
N ASN A 219 -9.59 -26.71 0.49
CA ASN A 219 -9.09 -26.23 -0.80
C ASN A 219 -7.61 -26.64 -0.91
N SER A 220 -7.21 -27.24 -2.03
CA SER A 220 -5.86 -27.74 -2.26
C SER A 220 -4.87 -26.67 -2.72
N GLY A 221 -5.36 -25.55 -3.28
CA GLY A 221 -4.55 -24.43 -3.77
C GLY A 221 -3.47 -24.80 -4.79
N ASP A 222 -2.70 -23.80 -5.22
CA ASP A 222 -1.62 -23.92 -6.20
C ASP A 222 -0.27 -23.54 -5.59
N TYR A 223 0.63 -24.51 -5.47
CA TYR A 223 1.92 -24.38 -4.81
C TYR A 223 3.04 -24.96 -5.65
N ALA A 224 4.07 -24.13 -5.92
CA ALA A 224 5.28 -24.58 -6.62
C ALA A 224 6.25 -25.33 -5.69
N THR A 225 6.18 -25.07 -4.39
CA THR A 225 7.01 -25.64 -3.33
C THR A 225 6.15 -25.96 -2.11
N VAL A 226 6.64 -26.80 -1.19
CA VAL A 226 5.84 -27.24 -0.05
C VAL A 226 5.48 -26.05 0.87
N PRO A 227 4.18 -25.76 1.10
CA PRO A 227 3.77 -24.65 1.95
C PRO A 227 3.99 -24.90 3.45
N SER A 228 4.07 -23.80 4.20
CA SER A 228 4.05 -23.83 5.66
C SER A 228 2.62 -23.99 6.17
N VAL A 229 2.44 -24.82 7.22
CA VAL A 229 1.13 -25.08 7.84
C VAL A 229 1.05 -24.35 9.17
N THR A 230 0.06 -23.47 9.31
CA THR A 230 -0.17 -22.71 10.54
C THR A 230 -1.58 -22.96 11.08
N PHE A 231 -1.68 -23.01 12.41
CA PHE A 231 -2.94 -23.17 13.13
C PHE A 231 -3.30 -21.85 13.82
N GLY A 232 -4.60 -21.53 13.87
CA GLY A 232 -5.09 -20.42 14.70
C GLY A 232 -4.56 -20.51 16.14
N ALA A 233 -4.32 -19.37 16.80
CA ALA A 233 -3.72 -19.35 18.13
C ALA A 233 -4.68 -19.97 19.19
N PRO A 234 -4.24 -20.97 19.99
CA PRO A 234 -5.06 -21.51 21.08
C PRO A 234 -5.12 -20.52 22.26
N PRO A 235 -6.24 -20.46 23.01
CA PRO A 235 -6.38 -19.63 24.20
C PRO A 235 -5.37 -19.91 25.33
N ALA A 236 -4.86 -21.14 25.45
CA ALA A 236 -3.82 -21.51 26.42
C ALA A 236 -2.93 -22.68 25.93
N ALA A 237 -1.61 -22.43 25.89
CA ALA A 237 -0.50 -23.37 25.67
C ALA A 237 -0.26 -23.93 24.24
N GLN A 238 1.00 -24.31 23.98
CA GLN A 238 1.69 -24.78 22.76
C GLN A 238 0.86 -24.93 21.46
N LYS A 239 1.30 -24.26 20.37
CA LYS A 239 0.74 -24.45 19.02
C LYS A 239 1.13 -25.81 18.43
N ALA A 240 0.24 -26.39 17.62
CA ALA A 240 0.56 -27.58 16.85
C ALA A 240 1.53 -27.27 15.70
N LEU A 241 2.38 -28.23 15.32
CA LEU A 241 3.25 -28.13 14.14
C LEU A 241 2.90 -29.23 13.14
N ALA A 242 2.84 -28.89 11.85
CA ALA A 242 2.56 -29.84 10.77
C ALA A 242 3.38 -29.51 9.52
N THR A 243 3.58 -30.51 8.66
CA THR A 243 4.22 -30.39 7.36
C THR A 243 3.23 -30.69 6.25
N ALA A 244 3.07 -29.80 5.28
CA ALA A 244 2.19 -30.03 4.13
C ALA A 244 2.78 -31.10 3.20
N THR A 245 1.91 -31.85 2.53
CA THR A 245 2.26 -32.79 1.45
C THR A 245 1.73 -32.23 0.14
N ILE A 246 2.62 -32.01 -0.83
CA ILE A 246 2.23 -31.56 -2.19
C ILE A 246 2.36 -32.71 -3.19
N SER A 247 1.45 -32.75 -4.15
CA SER A 247 1.55 -33.63 -5.32
C SER A 247 0.97 -32.91 -6.53
N GLY A 248 1.69 -32.88 -7.66
CA GLY A 248 1.23 -32.21 -8.87
C GLY A 248 1.01 -30.69 -8.74
N GLY A 249 1.64 -30.03 -7.74
CA GLY A 249 1.46 -28.60 -7.50
C GLY A 249 0.31 -28.25 -6.55
N ALA A 250 -0.37 -29.22 -5.95
CA ALA A 250 -1.50 -28.99 -5.04
C ALA A 250 -1.26 -29.63 -3.66
N VAL A 251 -1.80 -29.04 -2.58
CA VAL A 251 -1.74 -29.61 -1.23
C VAL A 251 -2.72 -30.79 -1.15
N THR A 252 -2.16 -31.97 -0.87
CA THR A 252 -2.91 -33.24 -0.75
C THR A 252 -3.10 -33.68 0.69
N GLY A 253 -2.39 -33.07 1.64
CA GLY A 253 -2.56 -33.34 3.08
C GLY A 253 -1.60 -32.53 3.95
N ALA A 254 -1.77 -32.64 5.27
CA ALA A 254 -0.82 -32.12 6.25
C ALA A 254 -0.53 -33.18 7.31
N THR A 255 0.75 -33.48 7.51
CA THR A 255 1.23 -34.47 8.47
C THR A 255 1.65 -33.76 9.75
N LEU A 256 1.00 -34.09 10.87
CA LEU A 256 1.32 -33.50 12.18
C LEU A 256 2.66 -34.00 12.72
N ASN A 257 3.40 -33.12 13.37
CA ASN A 257 4.61 -33.49 14.09
C ASN A 257 4.24 -34.27 15.36
N THR A 258 4.74 -35.50 15.46
CA THR A 258 4.37 -36.42 16.55
C THR A 258 4.82 -35.98 17.94
N ASN A 259 5.67 -34.96 18.04
CA ASN A 259 6.18 -34.43 19.30
C ASN A 259 5.54 -33.08 19.68
N GLN A 260 4.70 -32.49 18.81
CA GLN A 260 4.14 -31.15 19.00
C GLN A 260 2.72 -31.03 18.40
N TYR A 261 1.76 -31.79 18.95
CA TYR A 261 0.32 -31.74 18.56
C TYR A 261 -0.43 -30.49 19.05
N GLY A 262 0.25 -29.64 19.82
CA GLY A 262 -0.32 -28.49 20.49
C GLY A 262 -1.31 -28.83 21.60
N SER A 263 -1.77 -27.82 22.34
CA SER A 263 -2.64 -27.97 23.50
C SER A 263 -3.62 -26.80 23.62
N GLY A 264 -4.78 -27.02 24.25
CA GLY A 264 -5.71 -25.94 24.60
C GLY A 264 -6.56 -25.40 23.45
N TYR A 265 -6.67 -26.14 22.35
CA TYR A 265 -7.66 -25.87 21.31
C TYR A 265 -9.06 -26.27 21.82
N ILE A 266 -9.96 -25.30 21.96
CA ILE A 266 -11.32 -25.50 22.50
C ILE A 266 -12.41 -25.58 21.44
N ALA A 267 -12.06 -25.35 20.17
CA ALA A 267 -12.93 -25.49 19.01
C ALA A 267 -12.06 -25.74 17.77
N ASN A 268 -12.65 -26.34 16.73
CA ASN A 268 -11.96 -26.55 15.47
C ASN A 268 -11.42 -25.20 14.96
N VAL A 269 -10.12 -25.16 14.68
CA VAL A 269 -9.43 -23.94 14.21
C VAL A 269 -9.19 -24.02 12.71
N PRO A 270 -9.25 -22.88 12.01
CA PRO A 270 -8.79 -22.81 10.64
C PRO A 270 -7.30 -23.16 10.56
N VAL A 271 -6.95 -23.92 9.53
CA VAL A 271 -5.57 -24.25 9.15
C VAL A 271 -5.26 -23.47 7.89
N THR A 272 -4.27 -22.60 8.00
CA THR A 272 -3.80 -21.77 6.90
C THR A 272 -2.54 -22.38 6.32
N PHE A 273 -2.55 -22.55 5.00
CA PHE A 273 -1.40 -22.97 4.21
C PHE A 273 -0.88 -21.74 3.49
N SER A 274 0.31 -21.32 3.86
CA SER A 274 0.98 -20.20 3.18
C SER A 274 2.10 -20.77 2.34
N ASP A 275 2.33 -20.20 1.15
CA ASP A 275 3.58 -20.45 0.41
C ASP A 275 4.73 -20.36 1.41
N PRO A 276 5.80 -21.17 1.28
CA PRO A 276 6.99 -20.88 2.05
C PRO A 276 7.36 -19.45 1.67
N GLU A 277 7.21 -18.52 2.62
CA GLU A 277 7.32 -17.09 2.37
C GLU A 277 8.75 -16.80 1.86
N THR A 278 8.93 -16.84 0.54
CA THR A 278 10.17 -16.44 -0.13
C THR A 278 10.14 -14.94 -0.47
N THR A 279 9.20 -14.18 0.11
CA THR A 279 9.09 -12.73 -0.08
C THR A 279 8.93 -11.96 1.23
N GLN A 280 8.50 -12.58 2.33
CA GLN A 280 8.55 -11.93 3.64
C GLN A 280 9.85 -12.21 4.39
N ARG A 281 10.51 -11.11 4.75
CA ARG A 281 11.69 -11.05 5.61
C ARG A 281 11.34 -11.53 7.03
N LEU A 282 11.54 -12.81 7.29
CA LEU A 282 11.21 -13.43 8.57
C LEU A 282 12.30 -13.16 9.61
N ASN A 283 11.94 -12.56 10.75
CA ASN A 283 12.88 -12.35 11.85
C ASN A 283 13.34 -13.67 12.46
N ALA A 284 14.64 -13.78 12.73
CA ALA A 284 15.21 -14.87 13.51
C ALA A 284 14.84 -14.70 14.99
N THR A 285 14.55 -15.79 15.68
CA THR A 285 14.29 -15.82 17.13
C THR A 285 15.11 -16.92 17.79
N ALA A 286 15.52 -16.70 19.04
CA ALA A 286 16.30 -17.66 19.82
C ALA A 286 16.06 -17.51 21.32
N THR A 287 16.36 -18.57 22.07
CA THR A 287 16.33 -18.62 23.53
C THR A 287 17.72 -18.92 24.10
N ALA A 288 18.04 -18.35 25.26
CA ALA A 288 19.28 -18.65 26.00
C ALA A 288 19.07 -19.79 27.02
N ALA A 289 20.08 -20.64 27.20
CA ALA A 289 20.17 -21.60 28.29
C ALA A 289 21.18 -21.12 29.33
N ILE A 290 20.80 -21.15 30.62
CA ILE A 290 21.68 -20.75 31.73
C ILE A 290 22.03 -21.95 32.61
N SER A 291 23.26 -21.97 33.11
CA SER A 291 23.70 -22.88 34.18
C SER A 291 24.69 -22.14 35.08
N SER A 292 24.55 -22.32 36.39
CA SER A 292 25.42 -21.69 37.41
C SER A 292 25.58 -20.16 37.25
N GLY A 293 24.53 -19.48 36.79
CA GLY A 293 24.51 -18.01 36.65
C GLY A 293 25.13 -17.45 35.36
N ALA A 294 25.50 -18.30 34.40
CA ALA A 294 26.10 -17.92 33.11
C ALA A 294 25.33 -18.53 31.92
N VAL A 295 25.37 -17.87 30.76
CA VAL A 295 24.78 -18.38 29.51
C VAL A 295 25.66 -19.49 28.95
N THR A 296 25.12 -20.71 28.94
CA THR A 296 25.87 -21.92 28.51
C THR A 296 25.48 -22.41 27.12
N GLY A 297 24.36 -21.92 26.58
CA GLY A 297 23.91 -22.29 25.25
C GLY A 297 22.85 -21.35 24.69
N THR A 298 22.64 -21.46 23.39
CA THR A 298 21.64 -20.72 22.62
C THR A 298 20.86 -21.74 21.79
N ASN A 299 19.56 -21.55 21.68
CA ASN A 299 18.71 -22.40 20.85
C ASN A 299 17.92 -21.51 19.91
N ILE A 300 18.17 -21.64 18.61
CA ILE A 300 17.46 -20.90 17.57
C ILE A 300 16.05 -21.50 17.46
N THR A 301 15.03 -20.71 17.80
CA THR A 301 13.62 -21.11 17.72
C THR A 301 13.05 -20.85 16.33
N GLN A 302 13.60 -19.88 15.60
CA GLN A 302 13.30 -19.61 14.19
C GLN A 302 14.54 -19.02 13.51
N ALA A 303 15.01 -19.62 12.43
CA ALA A 303 16.24 -19.16 11.75
C ALA A 303 16.05 -17.82 11.01
N GLY A 304 14.80 -17.42 10.74
CA GLY A 304 14.50 -16.27 9.89
C GLY A 304 14.99 -16.44 8.45
N GLY A 305 14.96 -15.37 7.67
CA GLY A 305 15.42 -15.37 6.27
C GLY A 305 15.80 -13.98 5.78
N PHE A 306 16.45 -13.90 4.61
CA PHE A 306 16.92 -12.64 3.99
C PHE A 306 18.01 -11.90 4.77
N TYR A 307 18.76 -12.62 5.61
CA TYR A 307 20.00 -12.11 6.16
C TYR A 307 21.10 -12.24 5.12
N LEU A 308 21.49 -11.13 4.50
CA LEU A 308 22.63 -11.07 3.56
C LEU A 308 23.98 -10.98 4.28
N GLN A 309 23.95 -10.61 5.56
CA GLN A 309 25.09 -10.61 6.47
C GLN A 309 24.64 -11.11 7.86
N PRO A 310 25.54 -11.71 8.67
CA PRO A 310 25.19 -12.16 10.01
C PRO A 310 24.60 -11.01 10.85
N PRO A 311 23.37 -11.14 11.38
CA PRO A 311 22.74 -10.07 12.15
C PRO A 311 23.45 -9.84 13.49
N SER A 312 23.39 -8.60 13.98
CA SER A 312 23.80 -8.31 15.36
C SER A 312 22.86 -9.00 16.35
N VAL A 313 23.43 -9.48 17.45
CA VAL A 313 22.72 -10.20 18.50
C VAL A 313 23.00 -9.51 19.82
N SER A 314 21.96 -9.13 20.54
CA SER A 314 22.06 -8.58 21.90
C SER A 314 21.39 -9.49 22.91
N VAL A 315 21.86 -9.43 24.15
CA VAL A 315 21.35 -10.19 25.28
C VAL A 315 20.90 -9.21 26.34
N SER A 316 19.78 -9.48 27.02
CA SER A 316 19.34 -8.64 28.13
C SER A 316 20.41 -8.53 29.22
N ALA A 317 20.57 -7.32 29.79
CA ALA A 317 21.60 -7.03 30.78
C ALA A 317 21.50 -7.94 32.02
N SER A 318 22.66 -8.31 32.56
CA SER A 318 22.75 -9.08 33.80
C SER A 318 22.46 -8.20 35.02
N PRO A 319 21.64 -8.66 35.99
CA PRO A 319 21.32 -7.89 37.18
C PRO A 319 22.50 -7.59 38.12
N SER A 320 23.58 -8.36 38.06
CA SER A 320 24.67 -8.27 39.06
C SER A 320 26.07 -8.64 38.54
N GLY A 321 26.23 -8.87 37.23
CA GLY A 321 27.51 -9.26 36.66
C GLY A 321 27.67 -8.80 35.21
N GLN A 322 28.63 -9.39 34.49
CA GLN A 322 28.94 -9.01 33.11
C GLN A 322 27.93 -9.62 32.14
N ASP A 323 27.63 -8.88 31.06
CA ASP A 323 26.69 -9.33 30.04
C ASP A 323 27.28 -10.44 29.16
N ALA A 324 26.40 -11.33 28.71
CA ALA A 324 26.77 -12.35 27.73
C ALA A 324 26.92 -11.73 26.33
N VAL A 325 27.94 -12.17 25.59
CA VAL A 325 28.22 -11.72 24.22
C VAL A 325 28.01 -12.90 23.28
N ILE A 326 27.16 -12.72 22.26
CA ILE A 326 26.80 -13.74 21.28
C ILE A 326 27.03 -13.20 19.87
N THR A 327 27.58 -14.04 18.99
CA THR A 327 27.75 -13.75 17.56
C THR A 327 26.92 -14.70 16.72
N SER A 328 26.40 -14.24 15.58
CA SER A 328 25.61 -15.07 14.66
C SER A 328 26.43 -15.54 13.45
N SER A 329 26.00 -16.61 12.80
CA SER A 329 26.45 -17.02 11.46
C SER A 329 25.25 -17.34 10.57
N LEU A 330 25.44 -17.35 9.25
CA LEU A 330 24.40 -17.61 8.27
C LEU A 330 24.53 -18.98 7.61
N ASN A 331 23.42 -19.53 7.15
CA ASN A 331 23.37 -20.72 6.29
C ASN A 331 23.38 -20.32 4.81
N THR A 332 23.46 -21.32 3.93
CA THR A 332 23.44 -21.13 2.46
C THR A 332 22.13 -20.55 1.93
N ASN A 333 21.08 -20.50 2.75
CA ASN A 333 19.75 -20.01 2.40
C ASN A 333 19.45 -18.63 3.04
N ASN A 334 20.49 -17.89 3.49
CA ASN A 334 20.35 -16.55 4.09
C ASN A 334 19.50 -16.50 5.37
N GLY A 335 19.50 -17.58 6.16
CA GLY A 335 18.94 -17.62 7.53
C GLY A 335 20.04 -17.75 8.60
N VAL A 336 19.74 -17.46 9.85
CA VAL A 336 20.68 -17.61 10.97
C VAL A 336 20.94 -19.10 11.22
N ALA A 337 22.19 -19.53 11.02
CA ALA A 337 22.62 -20.92 11.16
C ALA A 337 23.06 -21.25 12.59
N SER A 338 23.80 -20.34 13.23
CA SER A 338 24.32 -20.57 14.57
C SER A 338 24.39 -19.28 15.37
N LEU A 339 24.28 -19.43 16.69
CA LEU A 339 24.53 -18.37 17.67
C LEU A 339 25.63 -18.85 18.61
N THR A 340 26.82 -18.28 18.50
CA THR A 340 27.99 -18.70 19.28
C THR A 340 28.17 -17.77 20.47
N VAL A 341 28.17 -18.33 21.68
CA VAL A 341 28.48 -17.59 22.92
C VAL A 341 29.98 -17.31 22.95
N GLN A 342 30.36 -16.03 22.84
CA GLN A 342 31.74 -15.57 22.95
C GLN A 342 32.14 -15.26 24.40
N SER A 343 31.19 -14.73 25.17
CA SER A 343 31.31 -14.53 26.61
C SER A 343 30.02 -14.98 27.24
N ALA A 344 30.10 -15.88 28.23
CA ALA A 344 28.92 -16.41 28.90
C ALA A 344 28.24 -15.40 29.83
N GLY A 345 28.92 -14.28 30.13
CA GLY A 345 28.49 -13.33 31.16
C GLY A 345 28.41 -13.99 32.54
N GLY A 346 27.76 -13.31 33.49
CA GLY A 346 27.55 -13.83 34.84
C GLY A 346 26.52 -13.02 35.61
N GLY A 347 25.86 -13.63 36.60
CA GLY A 347 24.86 -12.95 37.46
C GLY A 347 23.41 -13.14 37.02
N TYR A 348 23.15 -14.03 36.05
CA TYR A 348 21.81 -14.34 35.57
C TYR A 348 21.07 -15.27 36.53
N THR A 349 19.96 -14.79 37.10
CA THR A 349 19.06 -15.57 37.96
C THR A 349 17.93 -16.24 37.17
N SER A 350 17.74 -15.84 35.91
CA SER A 350 16.80 -16.44 34.94
C SER A 350 17.39 -16.33 33.52
N ALA A 351 16.87 -17.12 32.58
CA ALA A 351 17.37 -17.13 31.21
C ALA A 351 17.19 -15.75 30.56
N PRO A 352 18.27 -15.12 30.03
CA PRO A 352 18.16 -13.79 29.45
C PRO A 352 17.47 -13.83 28.08
N THR A 353 16.87 -12.70 27.71
CA THR A 353 16.25 -12.53 26.39
C THR A 353 17.34 -12.31 25.34
N ILE A 354 17.31 -13.09 24.25
CA ILE A 354 18.15 -12.88 23.07
C ILE A 354 17.34 -12.08 22.05
N THR A 355 17.86 -10.93 21.65
CA THR A 355 17.29 -10.11 20.58
C THR A 355 18.21 -10.17 19.37
N ILE A 356 17.69 -10.67 18.24
CA ILE A 356 18.40 -10.70 16.96
C ILE A 356 17.88 -9.55 16.12
N ALA A 357 18.77 -8.79 15.50
CA ALA A 357 18.37 -7.70 14.61
C ALA A 357 17.51 -8.24 13.45
N ALA A 358 16.58 -7.40 12.98
CA ALA A 358 15.81 -7.70 11.77
C ALA A 358 16.76 -7.86 10.57
N PRO A 359 16.41 -8.71 9.57
CA PRO A 359 17.18 -8.81 8.33
C PRO A 359 17.24 -7.42 7.66
N ASN A 360 18.42 -7.01 7.20
CA ASN A 360 18.68 -5.66 6.72
C ASN A 360 17.71 -5.28 5.58
N ASN A 361 16.73 -4.41 5.87
CA ASN A 361 15.66 -4.02 4.95
C ASN A 361 16.14 -3.23 3.73
N ALA A 362 17.41 -2.83 3.67
CA ALA A 362 17.93 -2.07 2.55
C ALA A 362 18.07 -2.96 1.31
N ILE A 363 17.16 -2.79 0.35
CA ILE A 363 17.50 -2.93 -1.06
C ILE A 363 18.43 -1.73 -1.34
N HIS A 364 19.71 -1.87 -1.01
CA HIS A 364 20.83 -0.91 -1.12
C HIS A 364 20.48 0.59 -1.08
N PHE A 365 20.52 1.16 0.13
CA PHE A 365 20.49 2.61 0.34
C PHE A 365 21.52 3.07 1.38
N ALA A 366 21.69 2.31 2.46
CA ALA A 366 22.67 2.63 3.49
C ALA A 366 24.06 2.05 3.15
N ALA A 367 25.10 2.88 3.24
CA ALA A 367 26.48 2.42 3.25
C ALA A 367 26.69 1.46 4.42
N THR A 368 27.59 0.50 4.26
CA THR A 368 28.02 -0.41 5.32
C THR A 368 29.53 -0.32 5.47
N GLY A 369 30.03 -0.53 6.69
CA GLY A 369 31.45 -0.49 6.95
C GLY A 369 31.84 -1.20 8.23
N THR A 370 33.13 -1.46 8.37
CA THR A 370 33.73 -2.08 9.54
C THR A 370 34.76 -1.16 10.14
N ALA A 371 34.78 -1.03 11.46
CA ALA A 371 35.74 -0.19 12.17
C ALA A 371 36.98 -1.00 12.56
N THR A 372 38.16 -0.41 12.39
CA THR A 372 39.44 -1.01 12.80
C THR A 372 39.99 -0.31 14.02
N ALA A 373 40.13 -1.03 15.13
CA ALA A 373 40.73 -0.54 16.37
C ALA A 373 42.21 -0.93 16.50
N ASN A 374 43.04 -0.04 17.06
CA ASN A 374 44.43 -0.37 17.40
C ASN A 374 44.55 -1.16 18.72
N SER A 375 45.77 -1.58 19.07
CA SER A 375 46.07 -2.30 20.32
C SER A 375 45.79 -1.51 21.61
N GLN A 376 45.49 -0.22 21.51
CA GLN A 376 45.15 0.67 22.63
C GLN A 376 43.64 0.92 22.73
N GLY A 377 42.83 0.34 21.83
CA GLY A 377 41.37 0.47 21.82
C GLY A 377 40.86 1.78 21.24
N ASN A 378 41.61 2.41 20.32
CA ASN A 378 41.17 3.58 19.54
C ASN A 378 40.81 3.16 18.12
N ILE A 379 39.72 3.70 17.57
CA ILE A 379 39.34 3.49 16.16
C ILE A 379 40.31 4.28 15.27
N THR A 380 41.00 3.57 14.39
CA THR A 380 41.98 4.13 13.46
C THR A 380 41.38 4.42 12.08
N SER A 381 40.42 3.61 11.64
CA SER A 381 39.77 3.77 10.35
C SER A 381 38.42 3.05 10.32
N ILE A 382 37.57 3.46 9.39
CA ILE A 382 36.37 2.73 8.99
C ILE A 382 36.56 2.32 7.54
N THR A 383 36.61 1.02 7.29
CA THR A 383 36.64 0.46 5.94
C THR A 383 35.21 0.31 5.46
N ILE A 384 34.86 1.02 4.38
CA ILE A 384 33.55 0.90 3.74
C ILE A 384 33.49 -0.44 3.01
N THR A 385 32.52 -1.27 3.37
CA THR A 385 32.25 -2.56 2.74
C THR A 385 31.36 -2.38 1.52
N GLU A 386 30.34 -1.52 1.63
CA GLU A 386 29.53 -1.06 0.51
C GLU A 386 29.23 0.44 0.67
N GLY A 387 29.45 1.23 -0.37
CA GLY A 387 29.31 2.69 -0.28
C GLY A 387 27.87 3.22 -0.27
N GLY A 388 26.87 2.35 -0.43
CA GLY A 388 25.49 2.78 -0.71
C GLY A 388 25.41 3.58 -2.03
N LYS A 389 24.21 4.09 -2.36
CA LYS A 389 23.96 4.88 -3.57
C LYS A 389 22.92 5.98 -3.28
N TYR A 390 22.90 7.00 -4.14
CA TYR A 390 21.93 8.11 -4.16
C TYR A 390 21.93 9.06 -2.94
N TYR A 391 23.09 9.21 -2.30
CA TYR A 391 23.30 10.26 -1.30
C TYR A 391 23.39 11.65 -1.95
N GLU A 392 22.47 12.56 -1.63
CA GLU A 392 22.57 13.98 -1.98
C GLU A 392 23.50 14.74 -1.01
N ASN A 393 23.49 14.34 0.26
CA ASN A 393 24.32 14.88 1.32
C ASN A 393 25.03 13.73 2.06
N PRO A 394 26.22 13.97 2.64
CA PRO A 394 26.91 12.95 3.43
C PRO A 394 26.00 12.42 4.56
N PRO A 395 25.82 11.10 4.68
CA PRO A 395 25.01 10.52 5.75
C PRO A 395 25.63 10.73 7.13
N THR A 396 24.86 10.47 8.18
CA THR A 396 25.42 10.37 9.53
C THR A 396 25.96 8.96 9.75
N VAL A 397 27.20 8.85 10.23
CA VAL A 397 27.79 7.57 10.66
C VAL A 397 27.64 7.43 12.17
N ASN A 398 27.04 6.32 12.58
CA ASN A 398 26.87 5.96 13.98
C ASN A 398 27.76 4.75 14.29
N ILE A 399 28.66 4.92 15.25
CA ILE A 399 29.60 3.90 15.71
C ILE A 399 29.11 3.45 17.08
N ALA A 400 28.83 2.16 17.24
CA ALA A 400 28.33 1.64 18.50
C ALA A 400 29.28 1.96 19.66
N ASN A 401 28.70 2.29 20.81
CA ASN A 401 29.46 2.69 22.00
C ASN A 401 30.44 1.58 22.41
N PRO A 402 31.66 1.92 22.84
CA PRO A 402 32.57 0.97 23.44
C PRO A 402 32.05 0.55 24.83
N PRO A 403 32.41 -0.64 25.33
CA PRO A 403 31.95 -1.13 26.63
C PRO A 403 32.20 -0.20 27.82
N ASP A 404 33.19 0.71 27.78
CA ASP A 404 33.62 1.45 28.99
C ASP A 404 33.97 2.95 28.84
N ARG A 405 33.79 3.62 27.68
CA ARG A 405 34.44 4.95 27.44
C ARG A 405 33.76 5.82 26.36
N GLN A 406 34.44 6.93 25.99
CA GLN A 406 34.04 7.88 24.94
C GLN A 406 33.91 7.23 23.56
N THR A 407 32.76 7.42 22.93
CA THR A 407 32.42 6.96 21.58
C THR A 407 33.26 7.66 20.51
N ALA A 408 33.52 6.94 19.42
CA ALA A 408 34.24 7.47 18.27
C ALA A 408 33.24 8.22 17.39
N THR A 409 33.69 9.28 16.74
CA THR A 409 32.86 10.08 15.83
C THR A 409 33.60 10.31 14.52
N GLY A 410 32.86 10.43 13.43
CA GLY A 410 33.43 10.70 12.12
C GLY A 410 32.40 11.30 11.17
N THR A 411 32.89 11.83 10.06
CA THR A 411 32.07 12.41 8.99
C THR A 411 32.31 11.61 7.70
N PRO A 412 31.28 11.01 7.10
CA PRO A 412 31.40 10.32 5.83
C PRO A 412 31.80 11.26 4.69
N ILE A 413 32.61 10.75 3.77
CA ILE A 413 33.02 11.45 2.55
C ILE A 413 32.36 10.75 1.36
N LEU A 414 31.67 11.54 0.54
CA LEU A 414 31.03 11.08 -0.69
C LEU A 414 31.95 11.29 -1.90
N THR A 415 31.94 10.34 -2.82
CA THR A 415 32.43 10.53 -4.20
C THR A 415 31.33 10.07 -5.15
N GLY A 416 30.76 11.00 -5.93
CA GLY A 416 29.52 10.73 -6.66
C GLY A 416 28.34 10.58 -5.70
N SER A 417 27.54 9.52 -5.86
CA SER A 417 26.35 9.27 -5.04
C SER A 417 26.55 8.23 -3.93
N GLY A 418 27.80 7.84 -3.62
CA GLY A 418 28.14 6.82 -2.62
C GLY A 418 29.22 7.27 -1.63
N VAL A 419 29.20 6.70 -0.43
CA VAL A 419 30.22 6.86 0.62
C VAL A 419 31.47 6.10 0.24
N THR A 420 32.61 6.78 0.17
CA THR A 420 33.91 6.17 -0.16
C THR A 420 34.80 6.00 1.06
N SER A 421 34.66 6.85 2.07
CA SER A 421 35.45 6.80 3.30
C SER A 421 34.77 7.54 4.44
N VAL A 422 35.26 7.37 5.66
CA VAL A 422 34.87 8.19 6.82
C VAL A 422 36.10 8.91 7.35
N SER A 423 36.00 10.24 7.49
CA SER A 423 36.98 11.05 8.18
C SER A 423 36.70 11.04 9.68
N MET A 424 37.61 10.51 10.49
CA MET A 424 37.42 10.42 11.94
C MET A 424 37.60 11.78 12.61
N SER A 425 36.56 12.25 13.30
CA SER A 425 36.60 13.48 14.12
C SER A 425 37.07 13.20 15.55
N SER A 426 36.80 12.00 16.07
CA SER A 426 37.34 11.48 17.33
C SER A 426 37.52 9.97 17.24
N ALA A 427 38.70 9.46 17.60
CA ALA A 427 39.00 8.03 17.57
C ALA A 427 38.27 7.21 18.66
N GLY A 428 37.65 7.89 19.63
CA GLY A 428 37.07 7.26 20.82
C GLY A 428 38.11 6.46 21.63
N ARG A 429 37.68 5.84 22.74
CA ARG A 429 38.55 4.99 23.58
C ARG A 429 37.77 3.79 24.06
N GLY A 430 38.45 2.68 24.35
CA GLY A 430 37.82 1.53 25.03
C GLY A 430 37.22 0.48 24.10
N TYR A 431 37.55 0.49 22.81
CA TYR A 431 37.19 -0.60 21.88
C TYR A 431 38.13 -1.79 22.07
N VAL A 432 38.12 -2.37 23.26
CA VAL A 432 38.85 -3.59 23.62
C VAL A 432 37.91 -4.54 24.34
N ASN A 433 38.00 -5.82 24.00
CA ASN A 433 37.32 -6.89 24.70
C ASN A 433 37.97 -7.14 26.07
N VAL A 434 37.25 -7.82 26.96
CA VAL A 434 37.71 -8.20 28.31
C VAL A 434 39.00 -9.04 28.27
N ASN A 435 39.27 -9.75 27.16
CA ASN A 435 40.49 -10.52 26.93
C ASN A 435 41.67 -9.71 26.35
N GLY A 436 41.55 -8.38 26.23
CA GLY A 436 42.59 -7.49 25.71
C GLY A 436 42.70 -7.41 24.18
N THR A 437 41.85 -8.13 23.44
CA THR A 437 41.79 -8.03 21.96
C THR A 437 40.99 -6.81 21.51
N PRO A 438 41.27 -6.22 20.34
CA PRO A 438 40.46 -5.11 19.80
C PRO A 438 38.99 -5.53 19.61
N TYR A 439 38.06 -4.72 20.11
CA TYR A 439 36.62 -4.87 19.90
C TYR A 439 36.23 -4.19 18.58
N VAL A 440 35.50 -4.89 17.72
CA VAL A 440 35.00 -4.36 16.45
C VAL A 440 33.58 -3.87 16.67
N PRO A 441 33.34 -2.55 16.80
CA PRO A 441 31.99 -2.02 16.98
C PRO A 441 31.19 -2.14 15.68
N SER A 442 29.87 -2.27 15.80
CA SER A 442 28.99 -2.14 14.64
C SER A 442 28.98 -0.68 14.16
N VAL A 443 29.08 -0.49 12.84
CA VAL A 443 28.99 0.81 12.18
C VAL A 443 27.72 0.83 11.33
N THR A 444 26.89 1.85 11.52
CA THR A 444 25.65 2.04 10.76
C THR A 444 25.60 3.44 10.17
N PHE A 445 25.02 3.60 8.99
CA PHE A 445 24.87 4.89 8.32
C PHE A 445 23.37 5.22 8.23
N THR A 446 22.99 6.44 8.65
CA THR A 446 21.61 6.91 8.56
C THR A 446 21.47 7.97 7.47
N VAL A 447 20.39 7.86 6.70
CA VAL A 447 20.01 8.82 5.65
C VAL A 447 18.93 9.75 6.17
N GLU A 448 19.09 11.05 5.89
CA GLU A 448 18.02 12.04 6.05
C GLU A 448 17.24 12.31 4.76
N THR A 449 17.88 12.29 3.57
CA THR A 449 17.23 12.51 2.26
C THR A 449 17.84 11.67 1.13
N PHE A 450 17.04 11.31 0.11
CA PHE A 450 17.44 10.55 -1.08
C PHE A 450 17.19 11.37 -2.36
N ALA A 451 18.07 11.27 -3.36
CA ALA A 451 17.78 11.79 -4.71
C ALA A 451 16.73 10.91 -5.39
N GLY A 452 15.57 11.48 -5.77
CA GLY A 452 14.54 10.78 -6.55
C GLY A 452 13.73 9.72 -5.79
N GLY A 453 13.70 9.77 -4.45
CA GLY A 453 12.95 8.82 -3.63
C GLY A 453 12.36 9.43 -2.36
N ILE A 454 11.44 8.70 -1.72
CA ILE A 454 10.76 9.11 -0.48
C ILE A 454 11.30 8.27 0.69
N LYS A 455 11.65 8.93 1.81
CA LYS A 455 12.00 8.27 3.07
C LYS A 455 10.72 7.82 3.78
N LEU A 456 10.64 6.55 4.13
CA LEU A 456 9.52 5.96 4.88
C LEU A 456 9.78 6.05 6.39
N GLU A 457 8.71 5.94 7.19
CA GLU A 457 8.75 6.09 8.66
C GLU A 457 9.61 5.02 9.36
N ASP A 458 9.94 3.92 8.68
CA ASP A 458 10.82 2.85 9.17
C ASP A 458 12.31 3.06 8.81
N ASN A 459 12.67 4.27 8.35
CA ASN A 459 14.00 4.64 7.82
C ASN A 459 14.42 3.90 6.53
N SER A 460 13.50 3.22 5.85
CA SER A 460 13.73 2.74 4.48
C SER A 460 13.50 3.83 3.44
N GLY A 461 13.97 3.61 2.21
CA GLY A 461 13.77 4.51 1.07
C GLY A 461 12.99 3.81 -0.04
N LEU A 462 12.05 4.52 -0.66
CA LEU A 462 11.37 4.11 -1.89
C LEU A 462 11.91 4.93 -3.05
N LEU A 463 12.57 4.29 -4.03
CA LEU A 463 12.96 4.94 -5.29
C LEU A 463 11.76 4.99 -6.23
N LEU A 464 11.46 6.17 -6.74
CA LEU A 464 10.52 6.35 -7.84
C LEU A 464 11.34 6.28 -9.13
N GLU A 465 11.65 5.06 -9.56
CA GLU A 465 12.37 4.84 -10.82
C GLU A 465 11.40 5.06 -11.99
N ASN A 466 11.57 6.14 -12.74
CA ASN A 466 10.94 6.29 -14.05
C ASN A 466 11.71 5.44 -15.06
N THR A 467 11.61 4.12 -14.95
CA THR A 467 12.23 3.20 -15.89
C THR A 467 11.18 2.81 -16.92
N ALA A 468 11.31 3.32 -18.14
CA ALA A 468 10.65 2.72 -19.30
C ALA A 468 11.09 1.24 -19.35
N ASN A 469 10.14 0.35 -19.16
CA ASN A 469 10.34 -1.09 -19.02
C ASN A 469 10.86 -1.69 -20.34
N THR A 470 12.19 -1.77 -20.52
CA THR A 470 12.82 -2.38 -21.71
C THR A 470 13.18 -3.86 -21.52
N THR A 471 12.70 -4.51 -20.44
CA THR A 471 13.10 -5.89 -20.12
C THR A 471 12.14 -6.98 -20.61
N HIS A 472 11.10 -6.61 -21.38
CA HIS A 472 10.22 -7.56 -22.04
C HIS A 472 10.55 -7.62 -23.54
N SER A 473 11.68 -8.22 -23.92
CA SER A 473 11.88 -8.63 -25.31
C SER A 473 11.26 -10.00 -25.53
N ASN A 474 10.08 -10.03 -26.13
CA ASN A 474 9.38 -11.26 -26.41
C ASN A 474 9.92 -11.88 -27.71
N SER A 475 10.75 -12.93 -27.62
CA SER A 475 11.33 -13.60 -28.80
C SER A 475 10.28 -14.16 -29.78
N THR A 476 9.03 -14.34 -29.34
CA THR A 476 7.87 -14.73 -30.17
C THR A 476 7.10 -13.55 -30.78
N ALA A 477 7.36 -12.31 -30.33
CA ALA A 477 6.81 -11.08 -30.94
C ALA A 477 7.62 -10.64 -32.17
N ASN A 478 8.79 -11.22 -32.40
CA ASN A 478 9.55 -11.03 -33.64
C ASN A 478 8.87 -11.79 -34.76
N ASN A 479 8.05 -11.07 -35.52
CA ASN A 479 7.20 -11.51 -36.62
C ASN A 479 8.00 -12.07 -37.82
N GLN A 480 8.76 -13.16 -37.62
CA GLN A 480 9.67 -13.79 -38.60
C GLN A 480 9.00 -14.16 -39.93
N LEU A 481 7.68 -14.40 -39.92
CA LEU A 481 6.88 -14.67 -41.11
C LEU A 481 6.88 -13.48 -42.09
N PHE A 482 6.84 -12.25 -41.57
CA PHE A 482 6.80 -11.02 -42.39
C PHE A 482 8.19 -10.62 -42.91
N GLU A 483 9.24 -10.90 -42.15
CA GLU A 483 10.65 -10.71 -42.55
C GLU A 483 11.04 -11.61 -43.72
N THR A 484 10.55 -12.87 -43.74
CA THR A 484 11.04 -13.90 -44.68
C THR A 484 10.24 -13.96 -45.98
N GLU A 485 8.93 -13.71 -45.95
CA GLU A 485 8.05 -13.99 -47.12
C GLU A 485 7.53 -12.75 -47.86
N LYS A 486 7.79 -11.52 -47.40
CA LYS A 486 7.19 -10.29 -47.98
C LYS A 486 8.14 -9.19 -48.46
N THR A 487 9.39 -9.52 -48.77
CA THR A 487 10.35 -8.58 -49.38
C THR A 487 9.93 -8.01 -50.75
N GLY A 488 8.83 -8.50 -51.34
CA GLY A 488 8.32 -8.02 -52.64
C GLY A 488 7.24 -6.94 -52.61
N PHE A 489 6.63 -6.61 -51.45
CA PHE A 489 5.50 -5.67 -51.39
C PHE A 489 5.70 -4.47 -50.44
N LEU A 490 6.47 -4.63 -49.37
CA LEU A 490 6.82 -3.56 -48.43
C LEU A 490 8.29 -3.75 -48.04
N ASP A 491 9.11 -2.72 -48.24
CA ASP A 491 10.54 -2.73 -47.93
C ASP A 491 10.77 -2.24 -46.49
N PHE A 492 11.23 -3.14 -45.62
CA PHE A 492 11.56 -2.85 -44.22
C PHE A 492 13.08 -2.87 -43.96
N THR A 493 13.92 -2.79 -45.00
CA THR A 493 15.38 -2.84 -44.86
C THR A 493 15.97 -1.68 -44.06
N GLU A 494 15.24 -0.56 -43.91
CA GLU A 494 15.70 0.61 -43.17
C GLU A 494 15.08 0.75 -41.76
N ARG A 495 13.86 0.25 -41.54
CA ARG A 495 13.19 0.32 -40.22
C ARG A 495 11.96 -0.59 -40.15
N ASN A 496 11.90 -1.48 -39.17
CA ASN A 496 10.74 -2.34 -38.92
C ASN A 496 9.95 -1.85 -37.68
N PRO A 497 8.79 -1.19 -37.84
CA PRO A 497 7.99 -0.70 -36.71
C PRO A 497 7.19 -1.79 -35.98
N PHE A 498 7.32 -3.06 -36.39
CA PHE A 498 6.55 -4.19 -35.86
C PHE A 498 7.43 -5.30 -35.25
N SER A 499 8.71 -4.99 -34.97
CA SER A 499 9.67 -5.90 -34.34
C SER A 499 10.32 -5.22 -33.15
N GLU A 500 10.50 -5.94 -32.04
CA GLU A 500 11.16 -5.44 -30.81
C GLU A 500 12.70 -5.52 -30.91
N GLY A 501 13.24 -5.47 -32.13
CA GLY A 501 14.67 -5.52 -32.42
C GLY A 501 15.43 -4.24 -32.03
N THR A 502 16.76 -4.29 -32.14
CA THR A 502 17.70 -3.28 -31.60
C THR A 502 17.69 -1.92 -32.29
N ASP A 503 16.93 -1.76 -33.38
CA ASP A 503 16.95 -0.55 -34.21
C ASP A 503 15.61 0.20 -34.05
N TRP A 504 15.47 0.89 -32.91
CA TRP A 504 14.39 1.84 -32.64
C TRP A 504 14.74 3.26 -33.08
#